data_AF-A0A7W1UF08-F1
#
_entry.id   AF-A0A7W1UF08-F1
#
_cell.length_a   1.000
_cell.length_b   1.000
_cell.length_c   1.000
_cell.angle_alpha   90.00
_cell.angle_beta   90.00
_cell.angle_gamma   90.00
#
_symmetry.space_group_name_H-M   'P 1'
#
loop_
_entity.id
_entity.type
_entity.pdbx_description
1 polymer ?
#
loop_
_entity_poly.entity_id
_entity_poly.type
_entity_poly.pdbx_seq_one_letter_code
_entity_poly.pdbx_strand_id
1 'polypeptide(L)'
;MKIMHIGHLNVPKPEMNDETSFHDIQLKLYLHYSRQIENEGPGAGALKALEEDPRAQALQGQLISYGNRASIFEITKLAMWYLWATHEFGSTVAERNLNKFLDSENIPVVNILWVLGIEVDKTIELKNGIRIISIKEMPDSPEKEHFLKDESLERYGFLNVLPMPKAAITYTCEVKKSAILKRLTEKKTSIL
;
A
#
# COMPACT_ATOMS: atom_id res chain seq x y z
N MET A 1 26.47 9.36 14.78
CA MET A 1 25.27 8.91 14.04
C MET A 1 24.09 9.07 14.98
N LYS A 2 23.19 10.03 14.71
CA LYS A 2 22.11 10.42 15.62
C LYS A 2 20.87 9.60 15.21
N ILE A 3 20.56 8.54 15.95
CA ILE A 3 19.38 7.71 15.66
C ILE A 3 18.16 8.62 15.89
N MET A 4 17.54 9.07 14.80
CA MET A 4 16.29 9.82 14.87
C MET A 4 15.18 8.86 15.30
N HIS A 5 14.65 9.07 16.50
CA HIS A 5 13.48 8.37 17.01
C HIS A 5 12.28 9.28 16.71
N ILE A 6 11.45 8.91 15.74
CA ILE A 6 10.18 9.59 15.48
C ILE A 6 9.07 8.54 15.56
N GLY A 7 8.21 8.65 16.57
CA GLY A 7 7.11 7.72 16.84
C GLY A 7 7.09 7.21 18.28
N HIS A 8 5.91 6.85 18.79
CA HIS A 8 5.70 6.43 20.19
C HIS A 8 6.31 5.05 20.54
N LEU A 9 6.64 4.24 19.54
CA LEU A 9 7.17 2.90 19.73
C LEU A 9 8.71 2.85 19.83
N ASN A 10 9.41 3.98 19.74
CA ASN A 10 10.89 4.04 19.80
C ASN A 10 11.61 3.07 18.82
N VAL A 11 10.98 2.73 17.69
CA VAL A 11 11.60 1.88 16.65
C VAL A 11 12.41 2.77 15.70
N PRO A 12 13.70 2.47 15.43
CA PRO A 12 14.52 3.29 14.54
C PRO A 12 14.00 3.25 13.09
N LYS A 13 14.13 4.35 12.34
CA LYS A 13 13.82 4.39 10.89
C LYS A 13 14.95 3.72 10.09
N PRO A 14 14.66 2.95 9.02
CA PRO A 14 15.72 2.57 8.07
C PRO A 14 16.28 3.81 7.36
N GLU A 15 17.60 3.85 7.19
CA GLU A 15 18.23 4.87 6.36
C GLU A 15 17.94 4.58 4.88
N MET A 16 17.33 5.57 4.21
CA MET A 16 17.03 5.52 2.77
C MET A 16 17.83 6.61 2.08
N ASN A 17 18.54 6.24 1.01
CA ASN A 17 19.26 7.21 0.17
C ASN A 17 18.36 7.61 -1.00
N ASP A 18 18.49 8.83 -1.51
CA ASP A 18 17.67 9.37 -2.61
C ASP A 18 17.82 8.59 -3.93
N GLU A 19 18.90 7.82 -4.08
CA GLU A 19 19.19 6.96 -5.25
C GLU A 19 18.62 5.53 -5.12
N THR A 20 17.90 5.22 -4.04
CA THR A 20 17.38 3.86 -3.79
C THR A 20 16.24 3.55 -4.77
N SER A 21 16.36 2.49 -5.57
CA SER A 21 15.27 2.09 -6.47
C SER A 21 14.03 1.63 -5.69
N PHE A 22 12.86 1.63 -6.32
CA PHE A 22 11.61 1.19 -5.67
C PHE A 22 11.69 -0.24 -5.10
N HIS A 23 12.32 -1.16 -5.84
CA HIS A 23 12.53 -2.53 -5.37
C HIS A 23 13.46 -2.58 -4.17
N ASP A 24 14.49 -1.74 -4.13
CA ASP A 24 15.41 -1.64 -3.01
C ASP A 24 14.71 -1.04 -1.77
N ILE A 25 13.79 -0.09 -1.94
CA ILE A 25 13.00 0.47 -0.84
C ILE A 25 12.14 -0.61 -0.19
N GLN A 26 11.38 -1.37 -0.98
CA GLN A 26 10.50 -2.43 -0.44
C GLN A 26 11.30 -3.48 0.33
N LEU A 27 12.43 -3.94 -0.24
CA LEU A 27 13.29 -4.93 0.41
C LEU A 27 13.92 -4.37 1.69
N LYS A 28 14.40 -3.12 1.68
CA LYS A 28 14.97 -2.47 2.88
C LYS A 28 13.93 -2.31 3.98
N LEU A 29 12.72 -1.84 3.66
CA LEU A 29 11.63 -1.74 4.63
C LEU A 29 11.30 -3.11 5.22
N TYR A 30 11.17 -4.13 4.36
CA TYR A 30 10.90 -5.50 4.80
C TYR A 30 11.98 -6.01 5.77
N LEU A 31 13.25 -5.99 5.37
CA LEU A 31 14.37 -6.49 6.18
C LEU A 31 14.53 -5.71 7.49
N HIS A 32 14.24 -4.41 7.45
CA HIS A 32 14.33 -3.57 8.64
C HIS A 32 13.24 -3.94 9.64
N TYR A 33 11.97 -3.92 9.22
CA TYR A 33 10.85 -4.16 10.14
C TYR A 33 10.69 -5.63 10.52
N SER A 34 11.11 -6.58 9.68
CA SER A 34 11.11 -8.00 10.04
C SER A 34 12.00 -8.24 11.27
N ARG A 35 13.19 -7.64 11.28
CA ARG A 35 14.09 -7.71 12.46
C ARG A 35 13.48 -7.06 13.69
N GLN A 36 12.67 -6.01 13.55
CA GLN A 36 12.05 -5.34 14.69
C GLN A 36 10.95 -6.18 15.32
N ILE A 37 10.21 -6.97 14.53
CA ILE A 37 9.16 -7.85 15.06
C ILE A 37 9.72 -9.19 15.57
N GLU A 38 10.89 -9.61 15.11
CA GLU A 38 11.58 -10.83 15.57
C GLU A 38 12.31 -10.64 16.91
N ASN A 39 12.77 -9.43 17.20
CA ASN A 39 13.52 -9.12 18.43
C ASN A 39 12.59 -8.66 19.56
N GLU A 40 12.95 -9.00 20.81
CA GLU A 40 12.24 -8.53 22.00
C GLU A 40 12.16 -6.99 22.02
N GLY A 41 10.96 -6.45 22.21
CA GLY A 41 10.74 -5.01 22.25
C GLY A 41 9.39 -4.56 21.67
N PRO A 42 9.27 -3.26 21.34
CA PRO A 42 8.03 -2.67 20.83
C PRO A 42 7.50 -3.32 19.54
N GLY A 43 8.40 -3.80 18.68
CA GLY A 43 8.01 -4.51 17.45
C GLY A 43 7.39 -5.88 17.73
N ALA A 44 8.03 -6.71 18.56
CA ALA A 44 7.44 -7.97 19.02
C ALA A 44 6.12 -7.77 19.78
N GLY A 45 6.00 -6.69 20.56
CA GLY A 45 4.74 -6.32 21.22
C GLY A 45 3.60 -6.03 20.24
N ALA A 46 3.89 -5.29 19.16
CA ALA A 46 2.91 -5.02 18.10
C ALA A 46 2.49 -6.30 17.35
N LEU A 47 3.45 -7.18 17.06
CA LEU A 47 3.16 -8.49 16.46
C LEU A 47 2.23 -9.31 17.37
N LYS A 48 2.60 -9.46 18.63
CA LYS A 48 1.81 -10.23 19.61
C LYS A 48 0.39 -9.67 19.76
N ALA A 49 0.23 -8.35 19.85
CA ALA A 49 -1.09 -7.73 19.93
C ALA A 49 -1.97 -8.05 18.72
N LEU A 50 -1.39 -8.07 17.51
CA LEU A 50 -2.11 -8.44 16.28
C LEU A 50 -2.36 -9.95 16.18
N GLU A 51 -1.48 -10.79 16.71
CA GLU A 51 -1.70 -12.23 16.83
C GLU A 51 -2.84 -12.55 17.81
N GLU A 52 -3.05 -11.72 18.83
CA GLU A 52 -4.15 -11.85 19.78
C GLU A 52 -5.46 -11.20 19.28
N ASP A 53 -5.43 -10.38 18.21
CA ASP A 53 -6.62 -9.73 17.65
C ASP A 53 -7.45 -10.72 16.80
N PRO A 54 -8.71 -11.03 17.19
CA PRO A 54 -9.54 -11.99 16.47
C PRO A 54 -9.87 -11.55 15.03
N ARG A 55 -9.90 -10.25 14.73
CA ARG A 55 -10.15 -9.71 13.38
C ARG A 55 -8.97 -9.99 12.47
N ALA A 56 -7.75 -9.86 12.98
CA ALA A 56 -6.53 -10.16 12.23
C ALA A 56 -6.37 -11.68 12.01
N GLN A 57 -6.65 -12.48 13.04
CA GLN A 57 -6.66 -13.95 12.94
C GLN A 57 -7.66 -14.46 11.90
N ALA A 58 -8.85 -13.85 11.83
CA ALA A 58 -9.86 -14.20 10.82
C ALA A 58 -9.36 -14.01 9.37
N LEU A 59 -8.40 -13.11 9.15
CA LEU A 59 -7.81 -12.84 7.83
C LEU A 59 -6.56 -13.67 7.54
N GLN A 60 -5.91 -14.28 8.54
CA GLN A 60 -4.66 -15.02 8.37
C GLN A 60 -4.76 -16.09 7.27
N GLY A 61 -3.86 -16.00 6.27
CA GLY A 61 -3.80 -16.91 5.13
C GLY A 61 -4.88 -16.68 4.05
N GLN A 62 -5.77 -15.70 4.22
CA GLN A 62 -6.76 -15.36 3.19
C GLN A 62 -6.13 -14.52 2.08
N LEU A 63 -6.68 -14.61 0.86
CA LEU A 63 -6.33 -13.70 -0.22
C LEU A 63 -7.06 -12.36 -0.03
N ILE A 64 -6.28 -11.30 0.11
CA ILE A 64 -6.78 -9.93 0.22
C ILE A 64 -6.65 -9.29 -1.15
N SER A 65 -7.79 -8.90 -1.71
CA SER A 65 -7.82 -8.10 -2.95
C SER A 65 -7.24 -6.72 -2.67
N TYR A 66 -6.63 -6.10 -3.67
CA TYR A 66 -6.33 -4.67 -3.68
C TYR A 66 -6.63 -4.06 -5.06
N GLY A 67 -7.64 -4.61 -5.74
CA GLY A 67 -8.12 -4.18 -7.04
C GLY A 67 -7.76 -5.17 -8.14
N ASN A 68 -6.64 -4.93 -8.84
CA ASN A 68 -6.23 -5.73 -9.99
C ASN A 68 -5.45 -7.01 -9.63
N ARG A 69 -5.09 -7.18 -8.35
CA ARG A 69 -4.33 -8.33 -7.83
C ARG A 69 -4.78 -8.64 -6.41
N ALA A 70 -4.29 -9.76 -5.89
CA ALA A 70 -4.49 -10.17 -4.51
C ALA A 70 -3.19 -10.71 -3.92
N SER A 71 -3.04 -10.64 -2.59
CA SER A 71 -1.92 -11.22 -1.85
C SER A 71 -2.43 -11.97 -0.62
N ILE A 72 -1.69 -13.00 -0.22
CA ILE A 72 -1.97 -13.71 1.04
C ILE A 72 -1.75 -12.74 2.20
N PHE A 73 -2.72 -12.66 3.09
CA PHE A 73 -2.62 -11.92 4.33
C PHE A 73 -1.75 -12.65 5.33
N GLU A 74 -0.79 -11.92 5.88
CA GLU A 74 0.10 -12.38 6.93
C GLU A 74 0.13 -11.34 8.03
N ILE A 75 -0.20 -11.74 9.26
CA ILE A 75 -0.18 -10.86 10.44
C ILE A 75 1.19 -10.20 10.61
N THR A 76 2.28 -10.91 10.30
CA THR A 76 3.65 -10.37 10.30
C THR A 76 3.79 -9.17 9.37
N LYS A 77 3.23 -9.22 8.15
CA LYS A 77 3.23 -8.09 7.22
C LYS A 77 2.39 -6.92 7.72
N LEU A 78 1.26 -7.19 8.36
CA LEU A 78 0.45 -6.14 8.97
C LEU A 78 1.18 -5.47 10.15
N ALA A 79 1.89 -6.24 10.97
CA ALA A 79 2.72 -5.72 12.06
C ALA A 79 3.84 -4.82 11.52
N MET A 80 4.57 -5.26 10.49
CA MET A 80 5.59 -4.44 9.82
C MET A 80 5.01 -3.15 9.25
N TRP A 81 3.84 -3.23 8.59
CA TRP A 81 3.12 -2.04 8.11
C TRP A 81 2.75 -1.11 9.26
N TYR A 82 2.27 -1.62 10.40
CA TYR A 82 1.87 -0.80 11.54
C TYR A 82 3.06 -0.06 12.16
N LEU A 83 4.22 -0.72 12.26
CA LEU A 83 5.45 -0.09 12.72
C LEU A 83 5.88 1.05 11.78
N TRP A 84 5.89 0.78 10.48
CA TRP A 84 6.18 1.80 9.46
C TRP A 84 5.19 2.97 9.51
N ALA A 85 3.89 2.69 9.55
CA ALA A 85 2.84 3.70 9.55
C ALA A 85 2.88 4.57 10.82
N THR A 86 3.19 3.97 11.97
CA THR A 86 3.37 4.71 13.23
C THR A 86 4.53 5.69 13.14
N HIS A 87 5.59 5.33 12.41
CA HIS A 87 6.73 6.21 12.16
C HIS A 87 6.37 7.32 11.15
N GLU A 88 5.80 6.98 9.98
CA GLU A 88 5.54 7.95 8.91
C GLU A 88 4.39 8.91 9.22
N PHE A 89 3.35 8.43 9.92
CA PHE A 89 2.10 9.18 10.09
C PHE A 89 1.74 9.44 11.56
N GLY A 90 2.49 8.88 12.51
CA GLY A 90 2.18 8.91 13.94
C GLY A 90 1.23 7.79 14.37
N SER A 91 1.30 7.42 15.66
CA SER A 91 0.56 6.27 16.21
C SER A 91 -0.94 6.41 16.08
N THR A 92 -1.49 7.59 16.38
CA THR A 92 -2.94 7.84 16.31
C THR A 92 -3.49 7.61 14.90
N VAL A 93 -2.76 8.04 13.87
CA VAL A 93 -3.17 7.84 12.47
C VAL A 93 -3.02 6.38 12.07
N ALA A 94 -1.91 5.75 12.44
CA ALA A 94 -1.65 4.35 12.16
C ALA A 94 -2.70 3.43 12.79
N GLU A 95 -3.03 3.65 14.07
CA GLU A 95 -4.02 2.86 14.82
C GLU A 95 -5.44 3.06 14.25
N ARG A 96 -5.82 4.29 13.92
CA ARG A 96 -7.11 4.56 13.26
C ARG A 96 -7.20 3.82 11.92
N ASN A 97 -6.14 3.85 11.12
CA ASN A 97 -6.11 3.18 9.82
C ASN A 97 -6.09 1.66 9.97
N LEU A 98 -5.38 1.13 10.96
CA LEU A 98 -5.36 -0.29 11.31
C LEU A 98 -6.76 -0.78 11.67
N ASN A 99 -7.43 -0.10 12.60
CA ASN A 99 -8.78 -0.46 13.02
C ASN A 99 -9.77 -0.35 11.87
N LYS A 100 -9.72 0.76 11.11
CA LYS A 100 -10.55 0.92 9.90
C LYS A 100 -10.32 -0.22 8.92
N PHE A 101 -9.07 -0.63 8.70
CA PHE A 101 -8.77 -1.78 7.88
C PHE A 101 -9.37 -3.02 8.49
N LEU A 102 -9.07 -3.41 9.72
CA LEU A 102 -9.54 -4.66 10.34
C LEU A 102 -11.08 -4.77 10.38
N ASP A 103 -11.77 -3.67 10.67
CA ASP A 103 -13.23 -3.64 10.82
C ASP A 103 -14.00 -3.64 9.49
N SER A 104 -13.33 -3.34 8.37
CA SER A 104 -14.04 -3.25 7.09
C SER A 104 -14.33 -4.61 6.46
N GLU A 105 -15.49 -4.77 5.82
CA GLU A 105 -15.70 -5.94 4.93
C GLU A 105 -15.15 -5.66 3.52
N ASN A 106 -15.24 -4.40 3.11
CA ASN A 106 -14.82 -3.92 1.79
C ASN A 106 -13.66 -2.95 1.94
N ILE A 107 -12.91 -2.77 0.86
CA ILE A 107 -11.85 -1.78 0.76
C ILE A 107 -12.09 -0.90 -0.47
N PRO A 108 -11.83 0.41 -0.36
CA PRO A 108 -11.88 1.31 -1.50
C PRO A 108 -10.69 1.03 -2.41
N VAL A 109 -10.95 0.90 -3.71
CA VAL A 109 -9.95 0.76 -4.77
C VAL A 109 -10.16 1.88 -5.78
N VAL A 110 -9.08 2.60 -6.07
CA VAL A 110 -9.05 3.59 -7.15
C VAL A 110 -8.52 2.90 -8.40
N ASN A 111 -9.37 2.70 -9.39
CA ASN A 111 -8.97 2.26 -10.72
C ASN A 111 -8.47 3.48 -11.49
N ILE A 112 -7.32 3.33 -12.15
CA ILE A 112 -6.61 4.42 -12.79
C ILE A 112 -6.28 4.00 -14.22
N LEU A 113 -6.62 4.85 -15.18
CA LEU A 113 -6.17 4.77 -16.55
C LEU A 113 -5.48 6.09 -16.91
N TRP A 114 -4.16 6.06 -17.01
CA TRP A 114 -3.35 7.19 -17.46
C TRP A 114 -3.65 7.50 -18.93
N VAL A 115 -3.89 8.77 -19.25
CA VAL A 115 -4.25 9.20 -20.61
C VAL A 115 -3.24 10.19 -21.18
N LEU A 116 -2.92 10.03 -22.46
CA LEU A 116 -2.01 10.90 -23.19
C LEU A 116 -2.77 11.96 -24.00
N GLY A 117 -2.16 13.13 -24.18
CA GLY A 117 -2.73 14.21 -25.00
C GLY A 117 -3.95 14.93 -24.39
N ILE A 118 -4.26 14.64 -23.13
CA ILE A 118 -5.32 15.30 -22.36
C ILE A 118 -4.69 16.04 -21.18
N GLU A 119 -4.98 17.33 -21.08
CA GLU A 119 -4.60 18.18 -19.96
C GLU A 119 -5.87 18.76 -19.34
N VAL A 120 -6.00 18.64 -18.02
CA VAL A 120 -7.14 19.19 -17.28
C VAL A 120 -6.64 19.99 -16.09
N ASP A 121 -7.12 21.22 -15.95
CA ASP A 121 -6.79 22.08 -14.80
C ASP A 121 -7.66 21.81 -13.58
N LYS A 122 -8.81 21.14 -13.79
CA LYS A 122 -9.78 20.78 -12.75
C LYS A 122 -10.36 19.40 -13.05
N THR A 123 -10.73 18.68 -11.99
CA THR A 123 -11.48 17.43 -12.09
C THR A 123 -12.74 17.60 -12.97
N ILE A 124 -12.86 16.75 -14.00
CA ILE A 124 -14.04 16.64 -14.86
C ILE A 124 -14.82 15.40 -14.43
N GLU A 125 -16.04 15.60 -13.91
CA GLU A 125 -16.95 14.51 -13.60
C GLU A 125 -17.57 13.94 -14.88
N LEU A 126 -17.45 12.62 -15.07
CA LEU A 126 -18.15 11.86 -16.11
C LEU A 126 -19.34 11.12 -15.48
N LYS A 127 -19.99 10.25 -16.27
CA LYS A 127 -21.09 9.41 -15.75
C LYS A 127 -20.57 8.31 -14.82
N ASN A 128 -21.43 7.86 -13.91
CA ASN A 128 -21.22 6.70 -13.03
C ASN A 128 -20.01 6.81 -12.10
N GLY A 129 -19.68 8.01 -11.63
CA GLY A 129 -18.57 8.23 -10.70
C GLY A 129 -17.18 8.10 -11.34
N ILE A 130 -17.11 8.06 -12.66
CA ILE A 130 -15.86 8.14 -13.42
C ILE A 130 -15.46 9.61 -13.49
N ARG A 131 -14.16 9.91 -13.33
CA ARG A 131 -13.64 11.28 -13.36
C ARG A 131 -12.39 11.36 -14.22
N ILE A 132 -12.15 12.50 -14.86
CA ILE A 132 -10.83 12.83 -15.41
C ILE A 132 -10.19 13.81 -14.44
N ILE A 133 -9.06 13.45 -13.85
CA ILE A 133 -8.37 14.28 -12.87
C ILE A 133 -6.94 14.56 -13.32
N SER A 134 -6.41 15.70 -12.90
CA SER A 134 -5.02 16.07 -13.22
C SER A 134 -4.05 15.18 -12.47
N ILE A 135 -2.86 14.95 -13.02
CA ILE A 135 -1.80 14.19 -12.32
C ILE A 135 -1.44 14.81 -10.96
N LYS A 136 -1.62 16.12 -10.80
CA LYS A 136 -1.37 16.84 -9.54
C LYS A 136 -2.40 16.48 -8.46
N GLU A 137 -3.64 16.23 -8.84
CA GLU A 137 -4.75 15.86 -7.95
C GLU A 137 -4.83 14.35 -7.68
N MET A 138 -4.10 13.53 -8.43
CA MET A 138 -4.04 12.07 -8.22
C MET A 138 -3.54 11.72 -6.82
N PRO A 139 -4.06 10.65 -6.18
CA PRO A 139 -3.45 10.07 -4.99
C PRO A 139 -1.98 9.71 -5.25
N ASP A 140 -1.16 9.74 -4.20
CA ASP A 140 0.24 9.37 -4.33
C ASP A 140 0.40 7.90 -4.72
N SER A 141 1.16 7.66 -5.78
CA SER A 141 1.48 6.33 -6.29
C SER A 141 2.88 6.32 -6.91
N PRO A 142 3.55 5.16 -6.99
CA PRO A 142 4.84 5.05 -7.66
C PRO A 142 4.80 5.52 -9.13
N GLU A 143 3.70 5.26 -9.83
CA GLU A 143 3.50 5.73 -11.21
C GLU A 143 3.39 7.25 -11.29
N LYS A 144 2.59 7.88 -10.40
CA LYS A 144 2.50 9.35 -10.31
C LYS A 144 3.88 9.96 -10.05
N GLU A 145 4.64 9.40 -9.10
CA GLU A 145 5.98 9.87 -8.78
C GLU A 145 6.93 9.73 -9.98
N HIS A 146 6.88 8.60 -10.70
CA HIS A 146 7.68 8.37 -11.89
C HIS A 146 7.40 9.41 -12.98
N PHE A 147 6.13 9.64 -13.31
CA PHE A 147 5.74 10.61 -14.34
C PHE A 147 6.08 12.05 -13.96
N LEU A 148 5.96 12.42 -12.67
CA LEU A 148 6.36 13.74 -12.19
C LEU A 148 7.89 13.93 -12.13
N LYS A 149 8.67 12.87 -11.88
CA LYS A 149 10.13 12.92 -11.91
C LYS A 149 10.66 13.09 -13.34
N ASP A 150 10.04 12.44 -14.33
CA ASP A 150 10.49 12.47 -15.72
C ASP A 150 10.25 13.83 -16.42
N GLU A 151 9.30 14.65 -15.94
CA GLU A 151 9.19 16.07 -16.37
C GLU A 151 10.50 16.85 -16.14
N SER A 152 11.35 16.41 -15.20
CA SER A 152 12.68 17.00 -14.99
C SER A 152 13.72 16.54 -16.03
N LEU A 153 13.55 15.35 -16.61
CA LEU A 153 14.42 14.78 -17.63
C LEU A 153 14.06 15.24 -19.05
N GLU A 154 12.78 15.54 -19.31
CA GLU A 154 12.36 16.25 -20.55
C GLU A 154 13.11 17.59 -20.71
N ARG A 155 13.51 18.25 -19.60
CA ARG A 155 14.32 19.49 -19.65
C ARG A 155 15.75 19.28 -20.15
N TYR A 156 16.26 18.04 -20.15
CA TYR A 156 17.62 17.74 -20.58
C TYR A 156 17.74 17.27 -22.03
N GLY A 157 16.64 17.25 -22.80
CA GLY A 157 16.67 17.16 -24.26
C GLY A 157 17.19 15.84 -24.85
N PHE A 158 17.29 14.78 -24.05
CA PHE A 158 17.68 13.46 -24.53
C PHE A 158 16.46 12.56 -24.72
N LEU A 159 16.27 12.12 -25.97
CA LEU A 159 15.38 11.06 -26.46
C LEU A 159 13.96 11.49 -26.85
N ASN A 160 13.45 10.80 -27.89
CA ASN A 160 12.05 10.78 -28.31
C ASN A 160 11.20 10.13 -27.21
N VAL A 161 11.04 10.82 -26.08
CA VAL A 161 10.23 10.34 -24.96
C VAL A 161 8.77 10.42 -25.39
N LEU A 162 8.05 9.30 -25.29
CA LEU A 162 6.59 9.28 -25.46
C LEU A 162 5.99 10.34 -24.52
N PRO A 163 4.98 11.10 -24.95
CA PRO A 163 4.40 12.14 -24.10
C PRO A 163 3.97 11.53 -22.78
N MET A 164 4.36 12.16 -21.67
CA MET A 164 3.98 11.69 -20.33
C MET A 164 2.51 12.03 -20.04
N PRO A 165 1.78 11.16 -19.33
CA PRO A 165 0.39 11.43 -18.99
C PRO A 165 0.29 12.58 -17.99
N LYS A 166 -0.50 13.61 -18.32
CA LYS A 166 -0.80 14.74 -17.42
C LYS A 166 -2.15 14.63 -16.73
N ALA A 167 -2.93 13.62 -17.08
CA ALA A 167 -4.23 13.33 -16.51
C ALA A 167 -4.47 11.82 -16.42
N ALA A 168 -5.45 11.44 -15.61
CA ALA A 168 -5.94 10.07 -15.52
C ALA A 168 -7.46 10.04 -15.49
N ILE A 169 -8.02 9.00 -16.12
CA ILE A 169 -9.40 8.60 -15.88
C ILE A 169 -9.41 7.74 -14.63
N THR A 170 -10.21 8.10 -13.64
CA THR A 170 -10.32 7.42 -12.36
C THR A 170 -11.74 6.95 -12.08
N TYR A 171 -11.84 5.83 -11.37
CA TYR A 171 -13.09 5.30 -10.85
C TYR A 171 -12.82 4.62 -9.50
N THR A 172 -13.50 5.09 -8.45
CA THR A 172 -13.38 4.50 -7.11
C THR A 172 -14.52 3.52 -6.88
N CYS A 173 -14.19 2.29 -6.49
CA CYS A 173 -15.17 1.28 -6.11
C CYS A 173 -14.79 0.59 -4.80
N GLU A 174 -15.78 -0.06 -4.19
CA GLU A 174 -15.57 -0.92 -3.04
C GLU A 174 -15.41 -2.36 -3.53
N VAL A 175 -14.32 -3.02 -3.15
CA VAL A 175 -14.11 -4.44 -3.40
C VAL A 175 -14.13 -5.21 -2.10
N LYS A 176 -14.64 -6.44 -2.12
CA LYS A 176 -14.62 -7.30 -0.93
C LYS A 176 -13.17 -7.59 -0.54
N LYS A 177 -12.84 -7.30 0.73
CA LYS A 177 -11.46 -7.39 1.24
C LYS A 177 -10.92 -8.80 1.10
N SER A 178 -11.65 -9.78 1.63
CA SER A 178 -11.32 -11.19 1.44
C SER A 178 -12.44 -11.91 0.70
N ALA A 179 -12.07 -12.53 -0.42
CA ALA A 179 -12.87 -13.62 -0.96
C ALA A 179 -12.51 -14.85 -0.12
N ILE A 180 -13.47 -15.38 0.64
CA ILE A 180 -13.30 -16.70 1.26
C ILE A 180 -13.03 -17.67 0.11
N LEU A 181 -11.78 -18.08 -0.06
CA LEU A 181 -11.48 -19.32 -0.75
C LEU A 181 -12.11 -20.40 0.12
N LYS A 182 -13.37 -20.76 -0.16
CA LYS A 182 -13.93 -22.01 0.36
C LYS A 182 -12.94 -23.07 -0.07
N ARG A 183 -12.18 -23.59 0.90
CA ARG A 183 -11.11 -24.55 0.64
C ARG A 183 -11.63 -25.60 -0.34
N LEU A 184 -10.94 -25.77 -1.46
CA LEU A 184 -11.12 -26.91 -2.36
C LEU A 184 -10.67 -28.24 -1.69
N THR A 185 -10.78 -28.37 -0.37
CA THR A 185 -10.43 -29.60 0.38
C THR A 185 -11.62 -30.52 0.62
N GLU A 186 -12.84 -30.14 0.26
CA GLU A 186 -14.00 -31.05 0.26
C GLU A 186 -14.15 -31.78 -1.08
N LYS A 187 -13.14 -32.58 -1.46
CA LYS A 187 -13.30 -33.69 -2.42
C LYS A 187 -12.10 -34.65 -2.40
N LYS A 188 -11.79 -35.18 -1.21
CA LYS A 188 -11.09 -36.47 -1.07
C LYS A 188 -11.75 -37.27 0.05
N THR A 189 -13.00 -37.66 -0.14
CA THR A 189 -13.59 -38.79 0.57
C THR A 189 -14.63 -39.42 -0.35
N SER A 190 -14.65 -40.76 -0.38
CA SER A 190 -15.42 -41.64 -1.25
C SER A 190 -14.83 -41.96 -2.63
N ILE A 191 -13.71 -42.70 -2.61
CA ILE A 191 -13.64 -43.94 -3.40
C ILE A 191 -13.05 -45.02 -2.49
N LEU A 192 -13.92 -45.76 -1.82
CA LEU A 192 -13.75 -47.16 -1.44
C LEU A 192 -15.12 -47.82 -1.66
#